data_AF-A0A141RMW6-F1
#
_entry.id   AF-A0A141RMW6-F1
#
_cell.length_a   1.000
_cell.length_b   1.000
_cell.length_c   1.000
_cell.angle_alpha   90.00
_cell.angle_beta   90.00
_cell.angle_gamma   90.00
#
_symmetry.space_group_name_H-M   'P 1'
#
loop_
_entity.id
_entity.type
_entity.pdbx_description
1 polymer ?
#
loop_
_entity_poly.entity_id
_entity_poly.type
_entity_poly.pdbx_seq_one_letter_code
_entity_poly.pdbx_strand_id
1 'polypeptide(L)'
;MNIKTLNVSLLSISIITALFPLNAMATKLTIEQRLELLENELSQNKQELKATQNELGVYKFRLSTLQKSITENKYQSASLAEISATSPVADNIKNENGEQNSSAAAHTINGSQQIAVIESKGDKTTIESVTLKDISKYIKDDIGFSYQGYFRSGWGTGNHGSPQTYAAGSLGRFGNEMSGWFDLTLNQRVYNQDGRTANAVVTYDGNVGQQYNDAWFGDSANENIMQFSDIYL
;
A
#
# COMPACT_ATOMS: atom_id res chain seq x y z
N MET A 1 36.57 -66.47 -12.69
CA MET A 1 35.89 -65.80 -13.83
C MET A 1 36.45 -64.38 -13.92
N ASN A 2 36.97 -63.99 -15.08
CA ASN A 2 37.98 -62.93 -15.24
C ASN A 2 37.33 -61.52 -15.28
N ILE A 3 37.70 -60.63 -14.37
CA ILE A 3 37.08 -59.29 -14.19
C ILE A 3 37.17 -58.42 -15.46
N LYS A 4 38.15 -58.67 -16.34
CA LYS A 4 38.30 -57.95 -17.61
C LYS A 4 37.19 -58.23 -18.63
N THR A 5 36.55 -59.40 -18.61
CA THR A 5 35.46 -59.72 -19.56
C THR A 5 34.12 -59.08 -19.16
N LEU A 6 33.94 -58.79 -17.88
CA LEU A 6 32.72 -58.17 -17.35
C LEU A 6 32.62 -56.68 -17.76
N ASN A 7 33.74 -55.94 -17.70
CA ASN A 7 33.77 -54.52 -18.05
C ASN A 7 33.58 -54.27 -19.56
N VAL A 8 34.09 -55.16 -20.42
CA VAL A 8 33.88 -55.05 -21.88
C VAL A 8 32.41 -55.29 -22.24
N SER A 9 31.74 -56.22 -21.55
CA SER A 9 30.31 -56.50 -21.73
C SER A 9 29.41 -55.33 -21.28
N LEU A 10 29.77 -54.63 -20.21
CA LEU A 10 29.02 -53.45 -19.72
C LEU A 10 29.21 -52.24 -20.65
N LEU A 11 30.43 -52.03 -21.16
CA LEU A 11 30.71 -50.96 -22.11
C LEU A 11 29.96 -51.17 -23.44
N SER A 12 29.88 -52.41 -23.93
CA SER A 12 29.13 -52.73 -25.16
C SER A 12 27.62 -52.52 -25.01
N ILE A 13 27.05 -52.79 -23.83
CA ILE A 13 25.62 -52.59 -23.57
C ILE A 13 25.28 -51.08 -23.52
N SER A 14 26.15 -50.26 -22.95
CA SER A 14 25.92 -48.81 -22.83
C SER A 14 26.02 -48.06 -24.17
N ILE A 15 26.84 -48.54 -25.11
CA ILE A 15 26.96 -47.96 -26.46
C ILE A 15 25.72 -48.30 -27.31
N ILE A 16 25.13 -49.49 -27.14
CA ILE A 16 23.92 -49.89 -27.89
C ILE A 16 22.70 -49.06 -27.46
N THR A 17 22.59 -48.68 -26.19
CA THR A 17 21.48 -47.82 -25.70
C THR A 17 21.57 -46.36 -26.17
N ALA A 18 22.74 -45.90 -26.62
CA ALA A 18 22.95 -44.53 -27.10
C ALA A 18 22.64 -44.36 -28.61
N LEU A 19 22.56 -45.46 -29.37
CA LEU A 19 22.37 -45.45 -30.82
C LEU A 19 20.91 -45.57 -31.27
N PHE A 20 19.97 -45.73 -30.33
CA PHE A 20 18.54 -45.70 -30.60
C PHE A 20 17.90 -44.53 -29.85
N PRO A 21 17.64 -43.37 -30.51
CA PRO A 21 16.76 -42.38 -29.91
C PRO A 21 15.39 -43.02 -29.68
N LEU A 22 14.92 -42.99 -28.43
CA LEU A 22 13.53 -43.26 -28.09
C LEU A 22 12.70 -42.21 -28.82
N ASN A 23 12.21 -42.56 -30.01
CA ASN A 23 11.17 -41.79 -30.69
C ASN A 23 9.98 -41.75 -29.73
N ALA A 24 9.81 -40.63 -29.04
CA ALA A 24 8.60 -40.29 -28.32
C ALA A 24 7.48 -40.19 -29.37
N MET A 25 6.88 -41.33 -29.68
CA MET A 25 5.65 -41.41 -30.43
C MET A 25 4.61 -40.67 -29.59
N ALA A 26 4.33 -39.41 -29.94
CA ALA A 26 3.19 -38.67 -29.47
C ALA A 26 1.92 -39.35 -30.02
N THR A 27 1.56 -40.46 -29.40
CA THR A 27 0.30 -41.14 -29.67
C THR A 27 -0.83 -40.21 -29.25
N LYS A 28 -1.80 -39.99 -30.16
CA LYS A 28 -2.99 -39.23 -29.83
C LYS A 28 -3.70 -39.97 -28.68
N LEU A 29 -3.81 -39.30 -27.54
CA LEU A 29 -4.47 -39.82 -26.34
C LEU A 29 -5.80 -40.50 -26.70
N THR A 30 -6.00 -41.75 -26.26
CA THR A 30 -7.24 -42.50 -26.53
C THR A 30 -8.42 -41.77 -25.88
N ILE A 31 -9.64 -41.98 -26.39
CA ILE A 31 -10.84 -41.25 -25.94
C ILE A 31 -11.03 -41.40 -24.42
N GLU A 32 -10.79 -42.59 -23.88
CA GLU A 32 -10.86 -42.88 -22.44
C GLU A 32 -9.86 -42.06 -21.62
N GLN A 33 -8.60 -41.99 -22.06
CA GLN A 33 -7.57 -41.19 -21.40
C GLN A 33 -7.86 -39.68 -21.46
N ARG A 34 -8.53 -39.21 -22.53
CA ARG A 34 -9.02 -37.82 -22.59
C ARG A 34 -10.17 -37.56 -21.63
N LEU A 35 -11.07 -38.54 -21.48
CA LEU A 35 -12.20 -38.44 -20.58
C LEU A 35 -11.74 -38.42 -19.13
N GLU A 36 -10.78 -39.27 -18.76
CA GLU A 36 -10.14 -39.26 -17.45
C GLU A 36 -9.42 -37.92 -17.16
N LEU A 37 -8.74 -37.35 -18.16
CA LEU A 37 -8.09 -36.05 -18.03
C LEU A 37 -9.11 -34.92 -17.84
N LEU A 38 -10.22 -34.94 -18.61
CA LEU A 38 -11.31 -33.98 -18.47
C LEU A 38 -12.02 -34.10 -17.12
N GLU A 39 -12.22 -35.32 -16.61
CA GLU A 39 -12.79 -35.55 -15.28
C GLU A 39 -11.85 -35.03 -14.18
N ASN A 40 -10.54 -35.21 -14.34
CA ASN A 40 -9.55 -34.66 -13.43
C ASN A 40 -9.52 -33.12 -13.47
N GLU A 41 -9.50 -32.51 -14.66
CA GLU A 41 -9.56 -31.06 -14.83
C GLU A 41 -10.87 -30.48 -14.25
N LEU A 42 -12.01 -31.14 -14.47
CA LEU A 42 -13.29 -30.72 -13.94
C LEU A 42 -13.34 -30.83 -12.41
N SER A 43 -12.73 -31.88 -11.85
CA SER A 43 -12.56 -32.04 -10.40
C SER A 43 -11.69 -30.94 -9.80
N GLN A 44 -10.55 -30.64 -10.43
CA GLN A 44 -9.65 -29.56 -10.02
C GLN A 44 -10.34 -28.19 -10.10
N ASN A 45 -11.04 -27.91 -11.20
CA ASN A 45 -11.77 -26.66 -11.37
C ASN A 45 -12.86 -26.49 -10.31
N LYS A 46 -13.57 -27.57 -9.95
CA LYS A 46 -14.56 -27.56 -8.86
C LYS A 46 -13.91 -27.31 -7.50
N GLN A 47 -12.70 -27.82 -7.27
CA GLN A 47 -11.93 -27.58 -6.05
C GLN A 47 -11.46 -26.13 -5.97
N GLU A 48 -10.92 -25.57 -7.05
CA GLU A 48 -10.55 -24.15 -7.14
C GLU A 48 -11.75 -23.22 -6.98
N LEU A 49 -12.90 -23.57 -7.56
CA LEU A 49 -14.14 -22.82 -7.39
C LEU A 49 -14.60 -22.82 -5.93
N LYS A 50 -14.44 -23.94 -5.21
CA LYS A 50 -14.72 -23.99 -3.78
C LYS A 50 -13.73 -23.17 -2.95
N ALA A 51 -12.43 -23.21 -3.32
CA ALA A 51 -11.40 -22.42 -2.64
C ALA A 51 -11.64 -20.91 -2.83
N THR A 52 -11.91 -20.47 -4.05
CA THR A 52 -12.23 -19.07 -4.36
C THR A 52 -13.52 -18.60 -3.69
N GLN A 53 -14.56 -19.45 -3.60
CA GLN A 53 -15.76 -19.14 -2.83
C GLN A 53 -15.47 -18.94 -1.34
N ASN A 54 -14.60 -19.77 -0.75
CA ASN A 54 -14.18 -19.63 0.64
C ASN A 54 -13.39 -18.34 0.85
N GLU A 55 -12.44 -18.04 -0.03
CA GLU A 55 -11.67 -16.79 0.01
C GLU A 55 -12.58 -15.56 -0.12
N LEU A 56 -13.52 -15.57 -1.06
CA LEU A 56 -14.54 -14.52 -1.19
C LEU A 56 -15.36 -14.37 0.09
N GLY A 57 -15.69 -15.47 0.78
CA GLY A 57 -16.32 -15.44 2.09
C GLY A 57 -15.47 -14.71 3.14
N VAL A 58 -14.18 -15.02 3.19
CA VAL A 58 -13.22 -14.33 4.09
C VAL A 58 -13.09 -12.85 3.75
N TYR A 59 -13.00 -12.49 2.47
CA TYR A 59 -12.94 -11.09 2.04
C TYR A 59 -14.21 -10.33 2.39
N LYS A 60 -15.39 -10.91 2.14
CA LYS A 60 -16.68 -10.32 2.54
C LYS A 60 -16.77 -10.11 4.05
N PHE A 61 -16.28 -11.07 4.85
CA PHE A 61 -16.23 -10.94 6.30
C PHE A 61 -15.26 -9.85 6.77
N ARG A 62 -14.08 -9.74 6.15
CA ARG A 62 -13.15 -8.64 6.44
C ARG A 62 -13.74 -7.28 6.07
N LEU A 63 -14.40 -7.17 4.91
CA LEU A 63 -15.08 -5.94 4.49
C LEU A 63 -16.21 -5.56 5.45
N SER A 64 -17.03 -6.52 5.89
CA SER A 64 -18.10 -6.22 6.85
C SER A 64 -17.53 -5.81 8.22
N THR A 65 -16.41 -6.40 8.63
CA THR A 65 -15.69 -6.02 9.85
C THR A 65 -15.07 -4.63 9.74
N LEU A 66 -14.47 -4.29 8.60
CA LEU A 66 -13.98 -2.94 8.30
C LEU A 66 -15.12 -1.92 8.24
N GLN A 67 -16.24 -2.25 7.61
CA GLN A 67 -17.40 -1.37 7.56
C GLN A 67 -18.00 -1.16 8.95
N LYS A 68 -18.05 -2.22 9.77
CA LYS A 68 -18.49 -2.15 11.17
C LYS A 68 -17.53 -1.30 12.00
N SER A 69 -16.22 -1.47 11.87
CA SER A 69 -15.24 -0.65 12.59
C SER A 69 -15.28 0.82 12.13
N ILE A 70 -15.49 1.12 10.85
CA ILE A 70 -15.70 2.49 10.35
C ILE A 70 -16.97 3.10 10.96
N THR A 71 -18.04 2.31 11.07
CA THR A 71 -19.32 2.75 11.63
C THR A 71 -19.23 2.94 13.14
N GLU A 72 -18.59 2.02 13.86
CA GLU A 72 -18.32 2.12 15.30
C GLU A 72 -17.39 3.28 15.63
N ASN A 73 -16.35 3.51 14.81
CA ASN A 73 -15.53 4.71 14.90
C ASN A 73 -16.33 5.98 14.58
N LYS A 74 -17.30 5.96 13.65
CA LYS A 74 -18.23 7.08 13.42
C LYS A 74 -19.10 7.37 14.65
N TYR A 75 -19.53 6.36 15.41
CA TYR A 75 -20.31 6.57 16.63
C TYR A 75 -19.45 6.95 17.85
N GLN A 76 -18.17 6.55 17.90
CA GLN A 76 -17.21 7.11 18.86
C GLN A 76 -16.75 8.52 18.47
N SER A 77 -16.75 8.87 17.18
CA SER A 77 -16.47 10.23 16.70
C SER A 77 -17.69 11.15 16.67
N ALA A 78 -18.90 10.62 16.83
CA ALA A 78 -20.11 11.42 17.11
C ALA A 78 -20.16 11.96 18.56
N SER A 79 -19.27 11.49 19.45
CA SER A 79 -18.93 12.17 20.72
C SER A 79 -17.61 12.95 20.66
N LEU A 80 -17.02 13.11 19.48
CA LEU A 80 -15.80 13.88 19.19
C LEU A 80 -16.00 14.80 17.97
N ALA A 81 -17.23 15.30 17.80
CA ALA A 81 -17.58 16.26 16.77
C ALA A 81 -17.10 17.66 17.16
N GLU A 82 -15.78 17.88 17.21
CA GLU A 82 -15.17 19.21 17.04
C GLU A 82 -13.64 19.10 16.89
N ILE A 83 -13.18 18.59 15.75
CA ILE A 83 -11.78 18.77 15.32
C ILE A 83 -11.79 19.06 13.82
N SER A 84 -12.12 20.30 13.47
CA SER A 84 -11.77 20.89 12.17
C SER A 84 -11.37 22.34 12.40
N ALA A 85 -10.06 22.57 12.47
CA ALA A 85 -9.32 23.79 12.07
C ALA A 85 -8.08 23.94 12.95
N THR A 86 -6.89 23.73 12.38
CA THR A 86 -5.67 24.51 12.70
C THR A 86 -4.54 24.13 11.72
N SER A 87 -4.66 24.63 10.50
CA SER A 87 -3.51 25.00 9.68
C SER A 87 -3.15 26.45 10.02
N PRO A 88 -1.87 26.83 10.17
CA PRO A 88 -1.50 28.15 10.69
C PRO A 88 -1.52 29.21 9.58
N VAL A 89 -2.69 29.52 8.99
CA VAL A 89 -2.89 30.70 8.12
C VAL A 89 -4.37 31.14 8.12
N ALA A 90 -4.92 31.60 9.25
CA ALA A 90 -6.26 32.21 9.23
C ALA A 90 -6.57 33.19 10.39
N ASP A 91 -5.60 34.00 10.84
CA ASP A 91 -5.84 34.98 11.92
C ASP A 91 -6.49 36.30 11.45
N ASN A 92 -7.16 36.36 10.29
CA ASN A 92 -7.68 37.64 9.76
C ASN A 92 -9.10 37.64 9.17
N ILE A 93 -9.99 36.73 9.58
CA ILE A 93 -11.42 36.91 9.30
C ILE A 93 -12.18 37.04 10.61
N LYS A 94 -12.54 38.28 10.97
CA LYS A 94 -13.56 38.54 12.00
C LYS A 94 -14.87 37.93 11.51
N ASN A 95 -15.36 36.93 12.21
CA ASN A 95 -16.70 36.38 12.03
C ASN A 95 -17.72 37.39 12.55
N GLU A 96 -18.58 37.93 11.68
CA GLU A 96 -19.60 38.93 12.01
C GLU A 96 -20.90 38.32 12.57
N ASN A 97 -20.92 37.04 12.96
CA ASN A 97 -22.08 36.44 13.60
C ASN A 97 -21.77 36.12 15.07
N GLY A 98 -22.32 36.95 15.97
CA GLY A 98 -22.07 36.93 17.40
C GLY A 98 -22.71 35.75 18.13
N GLU A 99 -21.90 34.76 18.48
CA GLU A 99 -22.21 33.81 19.56
C GLU A 99 -21.10 33.82 20.61
N GLN A 100 -21.50 33.80 21.88
CA GLN A 100 -20.68 34.07 23.05
C GLN A 100 -19.74 32.91 23.40
N ASN A 101 -18.45 33.20 23.44
CA ASN A 101 -17.40 32.34 23.97
C ASN A 101 -17.55 32.16 25.50
N SER A 102 -17.83 30.94 25.96
CA SER A 102 -17.57 30.52 27.33
C SER A 102 -16.30 29.68 27.35
N SER A 103 -15.15 30.36 27.47
CA SER A 103 -13.83 29.75 27.53
C SER A 103 -13.60 29.02 28.85
N ALA A 104 -13.54 27.69 28.83
CA ALA A 104 -12.88 26.90 29.85
C ALA A 104 -11.53 26.42 29.31
N ALA A 105 -10.46 26.71 30.05
CA ALA A 105 -9.07 26.54 29.60
C ALA A 105 -8.77 25.09 29.15
N ALA A 106 -8.47 24.94 27.86
CA ALA A 106 -8.02 23.68 27.28
C ALA A 106 -6.68 23.25 27.88
N HIS A 107 -6.59 22.02 28.37
CA HIS A 107 -5.32 21.40 28.74
C HIS A 107 -4.64 20.91 27.46
N THR A 108 -3.53 21.57 27.11
CA THR A 108 -2.66 21.20 25.99
C THR A 108 -2.05 19.81 26.24
N ILE A 109 -2.45 18.81 25.44
CA ILE A 109 -1.75 17.53 25.38
C ILE A 109 -0.54 17.69 24.44
N ASN A 110 0.62 17.94 25.04
CA ASN A 110 1.90 18.08 24.34
C ASN A 110 2.43 16.70 23.92
N GLY A 111 3.18 16.60 22.81
CA GLY A 111 3.85 15.35 22.37
C GLY A 111 4.89 14.80 23.37
N SER A 112 5.14 15.51 24.47
CA SER A 112 5.88 15.09 25.66
C SER A 112 5.03 14.42 26.74
N GLN A 113 3.72 14.30 26.56
CA GLN A 113 2.86 13.59 27.50
C GLN A 113 3.14 12.10 27.49
N GLN A 114 3.41 11.59 28.68
CA GLN A 114 3.84 10.22 28.91
C GLN A 114 2.61 9.35 29.22
N ILE A 115 2.49 8.24 28.51
CA ILE A 115 1.49 7.21 28.70
C ILE A 115 2.13 6.13 29.58
N ALA A 116 1.48 5.76 30.67
CA ALA A 116 1.96 4.66 31.51
C ALA A 116 1.68 3.32 30.80
N VAL A 117 2.74 2.61 30.40
CA VAL A 117 2.67 1.22 29.96
C VAL A 117 2.85 0.34 31.19
N ILE A 118 1.85 -0.49 31.49
CA ILE A 118 1.91 -1.46 32.59
C ILE A 118 2.32 -2.79 31.98
N GLU A 119 3.60 -3.14 32.09
CA GLU A 119 4.03 -4.52 31.85
C GLU A 119 3.80 -5.34 33.11
N SER A 120 3.00 -6.40 33.00
CA SER A 120 2.77 -7.36 34.08
C SER A 120 3.53 -8.65 33.76
N LYS A 121 4.81 -8.71 34.16
CA LYS A 121 5.63 -9.92 34.07
C LYS A 121 5.90 -10.45 35.48
N GLY A 122 4.92 -11.17 36.03
CA GLY A 122 4.96 -11.67 37.40
C GLY A 122 4.69 -10.59 38.45
N ASP A 123 5.13 -10.84 39.69
CA ASP A 123 4.79 -10.08 40.93
C ASP A 123 5.43 -8.67 41.02
N LYS A 124 5.91 -8.12 39.90
CA LYS A 124 6.51 -6.78 39.81
C LYS A 124 5.91 -6.03 38.63
N THR A 125 5.15 -4.99 38.94
CA THR A 125 4.67 -4.00 37.96
C THR A 125 5.73 -2.93 37.78
N THR A 126 6.29 -2.82 36.58
CA THR A 126 7.12 -1.68 36.18
C THR A 126 6.25 -0.72 35.39
N ILE A 127 6.15 0.53 35.87
CA ILE A 127 5.44 1.60 35.19
C ILE A 127 6.48 2.34 34.34
N GLU A 128 6.48 2.07 33.04
CA GLU A 128 7.29 2.83 32.09
C GLU A 128 6.43 3.89 31.42
N SER A 129 6.91 5.14 31.44
CA SER A 129 6.17 6.29 30.92
C SER A 129 6.66 6.58 29.50
N VAL A 130 5.88 6.17 28.50
CA VAL A 130 6.24 6.19 27.08
C VAL A 130 5.47 7.30 26.37
N THR A 131 6.11 8.15 25.59
CA THR A 131 5.40 9.19 24.83
C THR A 131 4.91 8.65 23.47
N LEU A 132 3.90 9.30 22.88
CA LEU A 132 3.46 9.02 21.50
C LEU A 132 4.59 9.12 20.48
N LYS A 133 5.55 10.02 20.70
CA LYS A 133 6.76 10.16 19.89
C LYS A 133 7.66 8.93 19.99
N ASP A 134 7.78 8.35 21.19
CA ASP A 134 8.58 7.14 21.41
C ASP A 134 7.94 5.93 20.74
N ILE A 135 6.60 5.83 20.79
CA ILE A 135 5.84 4.79 20.08
C ILE A 135 5.99 4.96 18.56
N SER A 136 5.85 6.17 18.03
CA SER A 136 5.99 6.41 16.58
C SER A 136 7.42 6.11 16.11
N LYS A 137 8.42 6.46 16.92
CA LYS A 137 9.82 6.17 16.65
C LYS A 137 10.08 4.66 16.67
N TYR A 138 9.60 3.95 17.69
CA TYR A 138 9.73 2.50 17.78
C TYR A 138 9.12 1.80 16.57
N ILE A 139 7.89 2.16 16.18
CA ILE A 139 7.22 1.58 15.01
C ILE A 139 8.00 1.88 13.72
N LYS A 140 8.54 3.09 13.57
CA LYS A 140 9.38 3.45 12.41
C LYS A 140 10.69 2.67 12.40
N ASP A 141 11.30 2.47 13.56
CA ASP A 141 12.56 1.72 13.71
C ASP A 141 12.34 0.20 13.64
N ASP A 142 11.13 -0.30 13.88
CA ASP A 142 10.78 -1.73 13.74
C ASP A 142 10.39 -2.06 12.29
N ILE A 143 9.42 -1.32 11.72
CA ILE A 143 8.92 -1.54 10.36
C ILE A 143 9.94 -1.07 9.31
N GLY A 144 10.72 -0.04 9.61
CA GLY A 144 11.69 0.54 8.67
C GLY A 144 11.05 1.29 7.50
N PHE A 145 9.73 1.51 7.53
CA PHE A 145 9.01 2.23 6.51
C PHE A 145 8.86 3.70 6.86
N SER A 146 9.00 4.58 5.87
CA SER A 146 8.66 5.99 5.98
C SER A 146 8.18 6.53 4.64
N TYR A 147 7.33 7.55 4.72
CA TYR A 147 6.87 8.30 3.56
C TYR A 147 7.11 9.78 3.81
N GLN A 148 7.39 10.51 2.74
CA GLN A 148 7.50 11.96 2.73
C GLN A 148 7.01 12.47 1.38
N GLY A 149 6.55 13.71 1.32
CA GLY A 149 6.09 14.24 0.05
C GLY A 149 5.50 15.64 0.14
N TYR A 150 5.20 16.16 -1.03
CA TYR A 150 4.44 17.38 -1.25
C TYR A 150 3.15 17.03 -1.99
N PHE A 151 2.02 17.57 -1.52
CA PHE A 151 0.75 17.41 -2.18
C PHE A 151 0.04 18.76 -2.23
N ARG A 152 -0.46 19.11 -3.40
CA ARG A 152 -1.36 20.24 -3.62
C ARG A 152 -2.56 19.72 -4.39
N SER A 153 -3.73 20.04 -3.88
CA SER A 153 -5.00 19.83 -4.57
C SER A 153 -5.99 20.89 -4.13
N GLY A 154 -7.01 21.10 -4.94
CA GLY A 154 -8.04 22.07 -4.68
C GLY A 154 -9.11 22.01 -5.76
N TRP A 155 -10.17 22.76 -5.54
CA TRP A 155 -11.20 23.01 -6.53
C TRP A 155 -11.39 24.52 -6.62
N GLY A 156 -11.60 25.00 -7.85
CA GLY A 156 -11.90 26.40 -8.12
C GLY A 156 -13.13 26.52 -9.00
N THR A 157 -13.76 27.70 -8.98
CA THR A 157 -14.85 28.04 -9.89
C THR A 157 -14.58 29.40 -10.52
N GLY A 158 -15.04 29.59 -11.75
CA GLY A 158 -14.91 30.84 -12.49
C GLY A 158 -16.28 31.36 -12.92
N ASN A 159 -16.41 32.68 -13.02
CA ASN A 159 -17.59 33.33 -13.59
C ASN A 159 -17.62 33.31 -15.14
N HIS A 160 -16.53 32.87 -15.77
CA HIS A 160 -16.38 32.84 -17.24
C HIS A 160 -15.85 31.49 -17.76
N GLY A 161 -16.27 30.38 -17.16
CA GLY A 161 -15.86 29.03 -17.57
C GLY A 161 -14.95 28.34 -16.55
N SER A 162 -14.13 27.39 -17.01
CA SER A 162 -13.20 26.68 -16.14
C SER A 162 -12.19 27.67 -15.54
N PRO A 163 -11.89 27.56 -14.23
CA PRO A 163 -10.90 28.41 -13.61
C PRO A 163 -9.51 28.11 -14.20
N GLN A 164 -8.70 29.16 -14.35
CA GLN A 164 -7.39 29.10 -14.99
C GLN A 164 -6.36 29.79 -14.09
N THR A 165 -5.14 29.26 -14.08
CA THR A 165 -4.00 29.92 -13.44
C THR A 165 -3.68 31.21 -14.19
N TYR A 166 -3.62 32.34 -13.48
CA TYR A 166 -3.31 33.64 -14.07
C TYR A 166 -1.85 34.03 -13.86
N ALA A 167 -1.17 34.46 -14.92
CA ALA A 167 0.24 34.91 -14.89
C ALA A 167 1.17 33.97 -14.09
N ALA A 168 1.17 32.68 -14.48
CA ALA A 168 1.95 31.63 -13.84
C ALA A 168 3.42 32.04 -13.63
N GLY A 169 3.94 31.84 -12.42
CA GLY A 169 5.33 32.17 -12.06
C GLY A 169 5.61 33.65 -11.78
N SER A 170 4.67 34.56 -12.09
CA SER A 170 4.83 36.00 -11.82
C SER A 170 3.99 36.49 -10.63
N LEU A 171 2.89 35.80 -10.33
CA LEU A 171 2.03 36.08 -9.18
C LEU A 171 2.21 35.04 -8.07
N GLY A 172 1.78 35.42 -6.86
CA GLY A 172 1.70 34.51 -5.73
C GLY A 172 0.81 33.29 -6.05
N ARG A 173 1.11 32.17 -5.38
CA ARG A 173 0.47 30.87 -5.63
C ARG A 173 -0.87 30.69 -4.92
N PHE A 174 -1.14 31.48 -3.87
CA PHE A 174 -2.37 31.34 -3.07
C PHE A 174 -3.62 31.64 -3.91
N GLY A 175 -4.48 30.63 -4.07
CA GLY A 175 -5.70 30.73 -4.88
C GLY A 175 -5.45 30.87 -6.40
N ASN A 176 -4.21 30.67 -6.86
CA ASN A 176 -3.82 30.86 -8.26
C ASN A 176 -3.13 29.62 -8.87
N GLU A 177 -3.29 28.45 -8.26
CA GLU A 177 -2.87 27.17 -8.82
C GLU A 177 -4.10 26.29 -9.01
N MET A 178 -4.48 26.06 -10.27
CA MET A 178 -5.72 25.35 -10.58
C MET A 178 -5.54 23.84 -10.76
N SER A 179 -4.31 23.33 -10.93
CA SER A 179 -4.04 21.89 -11.02
C SER A 179 -3.54 21.30 -9.71
N GLY A 180 -3.86 20.01 -9.51
CA GLY A 180 -3.27 19.19 -8.47
C GLY A 180 -1.85 18.77 -8.85
N TRP A 181 -0.94 18.78 -7.88
CA TRP A 181 0.43 18.30 -8.06
C TRP A 181 0.85 17.52 -6.83
N PHE A 182 1.56 16.41 -7.05
CA PHE A 182 2.12 15.63 -5.96
C PHE A 182 3.54 15.17 -6.26
N ASP A 183 4.29 15.00 -5.19
CA ASP A 183 5.59 14.36 -5.12
C ASP A 183 5.57 13.50 -3.85
N LEU A 184 5.70 12.19 -3.97
CA LEU A 184 5.57 11.21 -2.91
C LEU A 184 6.77 10.26 -2.94
N THR A 185 7.61 10.35 -1.91
CA THR A 185 8.71 9.41 -1.68
C THR A 185 8.31 8.37 -0.64
N LEU A 186 8.45 7.11 -0.99
CA LEU A 186 8.33 5.94 -0.11
C LEU A 186 9.73 5.39 0.15
N ASN A 187 10.08 5.19 1.41
CA ASN A 187 11.37 4.67 1.82
C ASN A 187 11.15 3.46 2.73
N GLN A 188 11.67 2.31 2.33
CA GLN A 188 11.61 1.06 3.06
C GLN A 188 13.02 0.57 3.36
N ARG A 189 13.36 0.43 4.64
CA ARG A 189 14.57 -0.27 5.05
C ARG A 189 14.42 -1.76 4.77
N VAL A 190 15.32 -2.29 3.93
CA VAL A 190 15.34 -3.70 3.51
C VAL A 190 16.47 -4.49 4.17
N TYR A 191 17.45 -3.80 4.77
CA TYR A 191 18.54 -4.41 5.50
C TYR A 191 18.88 -3.61 6.75
N ASN A 192 19.13 -4.30 7.87
CA ASN A 192 19.61 -3.71 9.12
C ASN A 192 20.31 -4.77 9.99
N GLN A 193 21.62 -4.92 9.81
CA GLN A 193 22.45 -5.84 10.62
C GLN A 193 23.84 -5.24 10.80
N ASP A 194 24.49 -5.50 11.93
CA ASP A 194 25.88 -5.10 12.21
C ASP A 194 26.16 -3.59 11.97
N GLY A 195 25.17 -2.74 12.26
CA GLY A 195 25.27 -1.29 12.04
C GLY A 195 25.22 -0.85 10.58
N ARG A 196 24.93 -1.77 9.65
CA ARG A 196 24.74 -1.50 8.22
C ARG A 196 23.26 -1.51 7.87
N THR A 197 22.85 -0.55 7.07
CA THR A 197 21.47 -0.42 6.60
C THR A 197 21.42 -0.21 5.09
N ALA A 198 20.35 -0.68 4.46
CA ALA A 198 20.03 -0.40 3.07
C ALA A 198 18.53 -0.09 2.94
N ASN A 199 18.17 0.89 2.10
CA ASN A 199 16.81 1.38 1.98
C ASN A 199 16.38 1.38 0.52
N ALA A 200 15.33 0.65 0.19
CA ALA A 200 14.66 0.81 -1.09
C ALA A 200 13.86 2.12 -1.06
N VAL A 201 14.16 3.04 -1.98
CA VAL A 201 13.50 4.33 -2.12
C VAL A 201 12.80 4.39 -3.48
N VAL A 202 11.53 4.78 -3.45
CA VAL A 202 10.69 4.96 -4.63
C VAL A 202 10.01 6.32 -4.53
N THR A 203 10.22 7.17 -5.52
CA THR A 203 9.57 8.48 -5.59
C THR A 203 8.63 8.53 -6.78
N TYR A 204 7.39 8.95 -6.51
CA TYR A 204 6.35 9.20 -7.50
C TYR A 204 6.11 10.70 -7.60
N ASP A 205 6.08 11.24 -8.81
CA ASP A 205 5.55 12.58 -9.03
C ASP A 205 4.42 12.54 -10.05
N GLY A 206 3.63 13.61 -10.06
CA GLY A 206 2.50 13.66 -10.95
C GLY A 206 1.67 14.93 -10.87
N ASN A 207 0.88 15.10 -11.93
CA ASN A 207 -0.12 16.16 -12.05
C ASN A 207 -1.51 15.52 -12.09
N VAL A 208 -2.48 16.20 -11.50
CA VAL A 208 -3.90 15.86 -11.60
C VAL A 208 -4.60 17.09 -12.15
N GLY A 209 -5.14 16.97 -13.36
CA GLY A 209 -5.92 18.01 -14.00
C GLY A 209 -7.21 18.27 -13.22
N GLN A 210 -7.60 19.53 -13.10
CA GLN A 210 -8.81 19.88 -12.36
C GLN A 210 -10.08 19.36 -13.03
N GLN A 211 -10.12 19.40 -14.36
CA GLN A 211 -11.29 19.04 -15.16
C GLN A 211 -11.53 17.52 -15.18
N TYR A 212 -10.48 16.72 -15.00
CA TYR A 212 -10.51 15.27 -15.09
C TYR A 212 -9.93 14.66 -13.81
N ASN A 213 -10.26 15.22 -12.65
CA ASN A 213 -9.62 14.83 -11.39
C ASN A 213 -9.93 13.39 -10.93
N ASP A 214 -10.94 12.76 -11.54
CA ASP A 214 -11.36 11.37 -11.34
C ASP A 214 -10.90 10.42 -12.46
N ALA A 215 -10.24 10.95 -13.51
CA ALA A 215 -9.79 10.17 -14.64
C ALA A 215 -8.50 9.39 -14.35
N TRP A 216 -8.31 8.31 -15.12
CA TRP A 216 -7.12 7.48 -15.03
C TRP A 216 -5.84 8.22 -15.44
N PHE A 217 -4.75 7.94 -14.74
CA PHE A 217 -3.41 8.39 -15.12
C PHE A 217 -2.97 7.76 -16.44
N GLY A 218 -2.29 8.54 -17.29
CA GLY A 218 -1.67 8.04 -18.53
C GLY A 218 -2.63 7.85 -19.71
N ASP A 219 -3.87 8.29 -19.58
CA ASP A 219 -4.77 8.42 -20.73
C ASP A 219 -4.42 9.69 -21.52
N SER A 220 -4.20 9.52 -22.83
CA SER A 220 -3.88 10.60 -23.76
C SER A 220 -4.93 11.71 -23.87
N ALA A 221 -6.14 11.47 -23.37
CA ALA A 221 -7.25 12.42 -23.41
C ALA A 221 -7.29 13.38 -22.21
N ASN A 222 -6.38 13.27 -21.23
CA ASN A 222 -6.38 14.14 -20.04
C ASN A 222 -4.97 14.52 -19.57
N GLU A 223 -4.92 15.38 -18.54
CA GLU A 223 -3.69 15.95 -17.98
C GLU A 223 -3.14 15.16 -16.78
N ASN A 224 -3.77 14.04 -16.43
CA ASN A 224 -3.39 13.24 -15.27
C ASN A 224 -2.18 12.38 -15.61
N ILE A 225 -1.08 12.65 -14.91
CA ILE A 225 0.17 11.94 -15.07
C ILE A 225 0.64 11.47 -13.71
N MET A 226 1.08 10.22 -13.65
CA MET A 226 1.83 9.65 -12.54
C MET A 226 3.03 8.94 -13.14
N GLN A 227 4.21 9.19 -12.59
CA GLN A 227 5.43 8.53 -13.02
C GLN A 227 6.36 8.31 -11.84
N PHE A 228 7.35 7.44 -12.04
CA PHE A 228 8.46 7.32 -11.13
C PHE A 228 9.46 8.45 -11.41
N SER A 229 9.76 9.27 -10.40
CA SER A 229 10.89 10.21 -10.45
C SER A 229 12.20 9.46 -10.19
N ASP A 230 12.26 8.71 -9.10
CA ASP A 230 13.47 8.04 -8.65
C ASP A 230 13.16 6.64 -8.10
N ILE A 231 14.04 5.68 -8.39
CA ILE A 231 14.00 4.33 -7.82
C ILE A 231 15.44 3.89 -7.55
N TYR A 232 15.78 3.63 -6.28
CA TYR A 232 17.11 3.17 -5.90
C TYR A 232 17.10 2.36 -4.59
N LEU A 233 18.24 1.75 -4.27
CA LEU A 233 18.51 0.96 -3.07
C LEU A 233 19.75 1.49 -2.33
#